data_AF-B0VVD1-F1
#
_entry.id   AF-B0VVD1-F1
#
_cell.length_a   1.000
_cell.length_b   1.000
_cell.length_c   1.000
_cell.angle_alpha   90.00
_cell.angle_beta   90.00
_cell.angle_gamma   90.00
#
_symmetry.space_group_name_H-M   'P 1'
#
loop_
_entity.id
_entity.type
_entity.pdbx_description
1 polymer ?
#
loop_
_entity_poly.entity_id
_entity_poly.type
_entity_poly.pdbx_seq_one_letter_code
_entity_poly.pdbx_strand_id
1 'polypeptide(L)'
;MLKNIILELNNALNRSKNSVDAHFSDSLSNAHARLQQSANLLDEKTKVLNQTANRLDRNFDNRFILLYSAIFIGLVAVVVLFLHFFVPSWDEIKQRRELAERYNIEVHMCTVDNKAKPCVRVMKKLCNYGENRDLCVIDPK
;
A
#
# COMPACT_ATOMS: atom_id res chain seq x y z
N MET A 1 -67.29 -59.82 38.50
CA MET A 1 -65.81 -59.74 38.56
C MET A 1 -65.20 -59.31 37.23
N LEU A 2 -65.43 -60.03 36.12
CA LEU A 2 -64.78 -59.80 34.83
C LEU A 2 -64.97 -58.37 34.24
N LYS A 3 -66.17 -57.79 34.33
CA LYS A 3 -66.46 -56.44 33.82
C LYS A 3 -65.64 -55.33 34.52
N ASN A 4 -65.34 -55.51 35.81
CA ASN A 4 -64.58 -54.53 36.57
C ASN A 4 -63.10 -54.51 36.15
N ILE A 5 -62.54 -55.69 35.88
CA ILE A 5 -61.16 -55.86 35.39
C ILE A 5 -61.00 -55.19 34.01
N ILE A 6 -61.97 -55.39 33.12
CA ILE A 6 -61.95 -54.77 31.77
C ILE A 6 -62.00 -53.24 31.87
N LEU A 7 -62.82 -52.69 32.78
CA LEU A 7 -62.93 -51.25 32.99
C LEU A 7 -61.62 -50.65 33.51
N GLU A 8 -60.98 -51.29 34.50
CA GLU A 8 -59.69 -50.83 35.02
C GLU A 8 -58.59 -50.91 33.97
N LEU A 9 -58.55 -51.99 33.18
CA LEU A 9 -57.56 -52.15 32.12
C LEU A 9 -57.71 -51.06 31.05
N ASN A 10 -58.93 -50.72 30.65
CA ASN A 10 -59.19 -49.66 29.68
C ASN A 10 -58.78 -48.28 30.24
N ASN A 11 -59.11 -48.00 31.50
CA ASN A 11 -58.68 -46.76 32.16
C ASN A 11 -57.16 -46.65 32.27
N ALA A 12 -56.47 -47.74 32.61
CA ALA A 12 -55.01 -47.79 32.67
C ALA A 12 -54.38 -47.58 31.29
N LEU A 13 -54.94 -48.21 30.25
CA LEU A 13 -54.48 -48.06 28.88
C LEU A 13 -54.65 -46.62 28.38
N ASN A 14 -55.78 -45.99 28.69
CA ASN A 14 -56.05 -44.62 28.28
C ASN A 14 -55.14 -43.61 28.99
N ARG A 15 -54.82 -43.84 30.28
CA ARG A 15 -53.82 -43.04 31.00
C ARG A 15 -52.43 -43.20 30.39
N SER A 16 -52.02 -44.42 30.08
CA SER A 16 -50.72 -44.69 29.46
C SER A 16 -50.60 -44.06 28.07
N LYS A 17 -51.69 -44.05 27.30
CA LYS A 17 -51.72 -43.39 25.98
C LYS A 17 -51.54 -41.88 26.13
N ASN A 18 -52.31 -41.25 27.00
CA ASN A 18 -52.25 -39.81 27.21
C ASN A 18 -50.90 -39.36 27.77
N SER A 19 -50.26 -40.15 28.65
CA SER A 19 -48.93 -39.83 29.17
C SER A 19 -47.87 -39.91 28.08
N VAL A 20 -47.95 -40.91 27.20
CA VAL A 20 -47.04 -41.04 26.05
C VAL A 20 -47.22 -39.87 25.08
N ASP A 21 -48.45 -39.53 24.72
CA ASP A 21 -48.74 -38.40 23.82
C ASP A 21 -48.24 -37.07 24.41
N ALA A 22 -48.43 -36.85 25.71
CA ALA A 22 -47.93 -35.65 26.40
C ALA A 22 -46.40 -35.59 26.40
N HIS A 23 -45.71 -36.70 26.69
CA HIS A 23 -44.24 -36.75 26.68
C HIS A 23 -43.65 -36.52 25.29
N PHE A 24 -44.29 -37.07 24.24
CA PHE A 24 -43.86 -36.85 22.86
C PHE A 24 -44.07 -35.39 22.44
N SER A 25 -45.24 -34.81 22.72
CA SER A 25 -45.54 -33.40 22.43
C SER A 25 -44.56 -32.46 23.12
N ASP A 26 -44.28 -32.69 24.40
CA ASP A 26 -43.39 -31.84 25.19
C ASP A 26 -41.92 -31.95 24.71
N SER A 27 -41.48 -33.16 24.36
CA SER A 27 -40.15 -33.38 23.78
C SER A 27 -39.99 -32.69 22.42
N LEU A 28 -41.01 -32.77 21.56
CA LEU A 28 -41.00 -32.12 20.24
C LEU A 28 -41.01 -30.59 20.36
N SER A 29 -41.82 -30.04 21.27
CA SER A 29 -41.89 -28.60 21.56
C SER A 29 -40.55 -28.07 22.07
N ASN A 30 -39.95 -28.76 23.05
CA ASN A 30 -38.65 -28.38 23.61
C ASN A 30 -37.52 -28.47 22.57
N ALA A 31 -37.53 -29.49 21.71
CA ALA A 31 -36.56 -29.61 20.62
C ALA A 31 -36.71 -28.46 19.61
N HIS A 32 -37.94 -28.10 19.24
CA HIS A 32 -38.22 -26.99 18.34
C HIS A 32 -37.78 -25.64 18.94
N ALA A 33 -38.08 -25.40 20.21
CA ALA A 33 -37.67 -24.18 20.91
C ALA A 33 -36.14 -24.03 20.97
N ARG A 34 -35.41 -25.12 21.24
CA ARG A 34 -33.93 -25.14 21.22
C ARG A 34 -33.38 -24.84 19.82
N LEU A 35 -33.93 -25.48 18.79
CA LEU A 35 -33.53 -25.24 17.40
C LEU A 35 -33.78 -23.78 16.99
N GLN A 36 -34.93 -23.22 17.34
CA GLN A 36 -35.28 -21.84 17.03
C GLN A 36 -34.38 -20.84 17.79
N GLN A 37 -34.06 -21.12 19.05
CA GLN A 37 -33.11 -20.32 19.82
C GLN A 37 -31.71 -20.35 19.20
N SER A 38 -31.21 -21.52 18.79
CA SER A 38 -29.93 -21.65 18.09
C SER A 38 -29.94 -20.94 16.73
N ALA A 39 -31.03 -21.00 15.98
CA ALA A 39 -31.18 -20.31 14.70
C ALA A 39 -31.17 -18.78 14.88
N ASN A 40 -31.89 -18.26 15.88
CA ASN A 40 -31.91 -16.82 16.17
C ASN A 40 -30.53 -16.31 16.62
N LEU A 41 -29.82 -17.08 17.45
CA LEU A 41 -28.44 -16.77 17.84
C LEU A 41 -27.51 -16.79 16.63
N LEU A 42 -27.64 -17.77 15.74
CA LEU A 42 -26.85 -17.82 14.51
C LEU A 42 -27.16 -16.64 13.60
N ASP A 43 -28.43 -16.30 13.39
CA ASP A 43 -28.86 -15.17 12.55
C ASP A 43 -28.30 -13.84 13.06
N GLU A 44 -28.39 -13.60 14.37
CA GLU A 44 -27.81 -12.43 15.03
C GLU A 44 -26.29 -12.37 14.81
N LYS A 45 -25.59 -13.49 15.01
CA LYS A 45 -24.14 -13.57 14.78
C LYS A 45 -23.80 -13.35 13.31
N THR A 46 -24.51 -13.95 12.37
CA THR A 46 -24.27 -13.74 10.93
C THR A 46 -24.57 -12.32 10.49
N LYS A 47 -25.60 -11.66 11.05
CA LYS A 47 -25.92 -10.26 10.75
C LYS A 47 -24.84 -9.32 11.25
N VAL A 48 -24.34 -9.53 12.46
CA VAL A 48 -23.22 -8.78 13.03
C VAL A 48 -21.94 -9.06 12.24
N LEU A 49 -21.67 -10.32 11.88
CA LEU A 49 -20.51 -10.67 11.07
C LEU A 49 -20.58 -10.05 9.68
N ASN A 50 -21.74 -10.05 9.04
CA ASN A 50 -21.94 -9.47 7.71
C ASN A 50 -21.86 -7.94 7.74
N GLN A 51 -22.42 -7.28 8.77
CA GLN A 51 -22.23 -5.84 8.98
C GLN A 51 -20.75 -5.49 9.24
N THR A 52 -20.07 -6.32 10.02
CA THR A 52 -18.64 -6.11 10.32
C THR A 52 -17.79 -6.37 9.09
N ALA A 53 -18.04 -7.44 8.35
CA ALA A 53 -17.35 -7.80 7.12
C ALA A 53 -17.54 -6.73 6.04
N ASN A 54 -18.77 -6.25 5.81
CA ASN A 54 -19.04 -5.21 4.82
C ASN A 54 -18.43 -3.84 5.20
N ARG A 55 -18.30 -3.54 6.51
CA ARG A 55 -17.54 -2.35 6.97
C ARG A 55 -16.03 -2.54 6.81
N LEU A 56 -15.53 -3.76 7.01
CA LEU A 56 -14.12 -4.09 6.84
C LEU A 56 -13.76 -4.01 5.36
N ASP A 57 -14.50 -4.68 4.49
CA ASP A 57 -14.26 -4.79 3.06
C ASP A 57 -14.15 -3.41 2.38
N ARG A 58 -15.12 -2.52 2.63
CA ARG A 58 -15.10 -1.15 2.09
C ARG A 58 -13.93 -0.30 2.59
N ASN A 59 -13.53 -0.48 3.85
CA ASN A 59 -12.45 0.31 4.43
C ASN A 59 -11.07 -0.24 4.03
N PHE A 60 -10.97 -1.55 3.83
CA PHE A 60 -9.74 -2.20 3.37
C PHE A 60 -9.52 -1.95 1.89
N ASP A 61 -10.52 -2.08 1.02
CA ASP A 61 -10.38 -1.80 -0.42
C ASP A 61 -9.90 -0.37 -0.68
N ASN A 62 -10.52 0.63 -0.04
CA ASN A 62 -10.09 2.01 -0.19
C ASN A 62 -8.67 2.24 0.35
N ARG A 63 -8.29 1.55 1.43
CA ARG A 63 -6.96 1.67 2.03
C ARG A 63 -5.89 1.00 1.18
N PHE A 64 -6.19 -0.13 0.54
CA PHE A 64 -5.27 -0.78 -0.40
C PHE A 64 -5.11 0.04 -1.68
N ILE A 65 -6.21 0.55 -2.26
CA ILE A 65 -6.15 1.42 -3.45
C ILE A 65 -5.33 2.68 -3.16
N LEU A 66 -5.52 3.29 -1.99
CA LEU A 66 -4.79 4.49 -1.59
C LEU A 66 -3.32 4.21 -1.27
N LEU A 67 -2.99 3.05 -0.69
CA LEU A 67 -1.60 2.63 -0.48
C LEU A 67 -0.90 2.33 -1.80
N TYR A 68 -1.54 1.58 -2.71
CA TYR A 68 -0.97 1.28 -4.02
C TYR A 68 -0.76 2.54 -4.87
N SER A 69 -1.72 3.47 -4.86
CA SER A 69 -1.58 4.74 -5.58
C SER A 69 -0.47 5.62 -5.00
N ALA A 70 -0.34 5.68 -3.67
CA ALA A 70 0.73 6.42 -3.00
C ALA A 70 2.12 5.86 -3.34
N ILE A 71 2.27 4.52 -3.34
CA ILE A 71 3.52 3.85 -3.72
C ILE A 71 3.88 4.15 -5.17
N PHE A 72 2.90 4.06 -6.09
CA PHE A 72 3.13 4.34 -7.51
C PHE A 72 3.58 5.79 -7.75
N ILE A 73 2.89 6.76 -7.15
CA ILE A 73 3.24 8.17 -7.25
C ILE A 73 4.64 8.42 -6.65
N GLY A 74 4.96 7.80 -5.51
CA GLY A 74 6.28 7.89 -4.89
C GLY A 74 7.39 7.37 -5.79
N LEU A 75 7.18 6.21 -6.42
CA LEU A 75 8.14 5.62 -7.38
C LEU A 75 8.38 6.54 -8.58
N VAL A 76 7.31 7.08 -9.18
CA VAL A 76 7.41 8.01 -10.31
C VAL A 76 8.15 9.28 -9.89
N ALA A 77 7.83 9.86 -8.73
CA ALA A 77 8.51 11.05 -8.23
C ALA A 77 10.01 10.83 -8.01
N VAL A 78 10.41 9.67 -7.47
CA VAL A 78 11.83 9.32 -7.30
C VAL A 78 12.53 9.18 -8.64
N VAL A 79 11.91 8.53 -9.63
CA VAL A 79 12.49 8.39 -10.99
C VAL A 79 12.65 9.76 -11.65
N VAL A 80 11.64 10.64 -11.54
CA VAL A 80 11.70 11.99 -12.10
C VAL A 80 12.77 12.83 -11.40
N LEU A 81 12.89 12.77 -10.08
CA LEU A 81 13.96 13.44 -9.34
C LEU A 81 15.33 12.91 -9.71
N PHE A 82 15.47 11.59 -9.87
CA PHE A 82 16.71 10.97 -10.31
C PHE A 82 17.09 11.48 -11.69
N LEU A 83 16.19 11.44 -12.68
CA LEU A 83 16.46 11.98 -14.01
C LEU A 83 16.74 13.50 -13.97
N HIS A 84 16.00 14.27 -13.18
CA HIS A 84 16.22 15.72 -13.09
C HIS A 84 17.54 16.08 -12.42
N PHE A 85 18.10 15.26 -11.54
CA PHE A 85 19.40 15.50 -10.93
C PHE A 85 20.55 14.89 -11.75
N PHE A 86 20.32 13.72 -12.36
CA PHE A 86 21.30 13.01 -13.18
C PHE A 86 21.47 13.64 -14.56
N VAL A 87 20.40 14.09 -15.23
CA VAL A 87 20.51 14.72 -16.56
C VAL A 87 21.39 15.98 -16.54
N PRO A 88 21.15 17.01 -15.70
CA PRO A 88 22.02 18.18 -15.67
C PRO A 88 23.41 17.86 -15.12
N SER A 89 23.55 16.94 -14.16
CA SER A 89 24.89 16.58 -13.67
C SER A 89 25.76 15.90 -14.73
N TRP A 90 25.17 15.15 -15.67
CA TRP A 90 25.92 14.56 -16.78
C TRP A 90 26.15 15.55 -17.91
N ASP A 91 25.21 16.44 -18.22
CA ASP A 91 25.38 17.45 -19.26
C ASP A 91 26.49 18.43 -18.89
N GLU A 92 26.52 18.90 -17.64
CA GLU A 92 27.59 19.80 -17.17
C GLU A 92 28.97 19.13 -17.10
N ILE A 93 29.05 17.84 -16.72
CA ILE A 93 30.32 17.11 -16.65
C ILE A 93 30.83 16.73 -18.05
N LYS A 94 29.94 16.34 -18.97
CA LYS A 94 30.31 16.05 -20.36
C LYS A 94 30.77 17.30 -21.08
N GLN A 95 30.07 18.41 -20.94
CA GLN A 95 30.45 19.67 -21.57
C GLN A 95 31.82 20.15 -21.06
N ARG A 96 32.11 20.01 -19.76
CA ARG A 96 33.45 20.33 -19.22
C ARG A 96 34.53 19.33 -19.63
N ARG A 97 34.21 18.04 -19.78
CA ARG A 97 35.18 17.02 -20.26
C ARG A 97 35.48 17.16 -21.74
N GLU A 98 34.48 17.40 -22.60
CA GLU A 98 34.72 17.65 -24.02
C GLU A 98 35.52 18.93 -24.26
N LEU A 99 35.27 19.98 -23.47
CA LEU A 99 36.09 21.21 -23.52
C LEU A 99 37.53 20.96 -23.01
N ALA A 100 37.72 20.15 -21.97
CA ALA A 100 39.06 19.82 -21.45
C ALA A 100 39.85 18.90 -22.40
N GLU A 101 39.19 17.92 -23.02
CA GLU A 101 39.80 16.95 -23.91
C GLU A 101 40.06 17.52 -25.32
N ARG A 102 39.17 18.38 -25.84
CA ARG A 102 39.40 19.06 -27.12
C ARG A 102 40.50 20.12 -27.07
N TYR A 103 40.74 20.75 -25.92
CA TYR A 103 41.66 21.89 -25.84
C TYR A 103 42.92 21.65 -25.01
N ASN A 104 43.12 20.44 -24.46
CA ASN A 104 44.29 20.04 -23.67
C ASN A 104 44.70 21.10 -22.61
N ILE A 105 43.70 21.80 -22.05
CA ILE A 105 43.93 22.90 -21.12
C ILE A 105 44.17 22.26 -19.76
N GLU A 106 45.41 22.29 -19.28
CA GLU A 106 45.72 22.03 -17.88
C GLU A 106 45.02 23.08 -17.00
N VAL A 107 43.80 22.76 -16.55
CA VAL A 107 43.07 23.59 -15.59
C VAL A 107 43.72 23.41 -14.22
N HIS A 108 44.47 24.41 -13.78
CA HIS A 108 45.07 24.42 -12.45
C HIS A 108 44.14 25.16 -11.49
N MET A 109 43.95 24.63 -10.28
CA MET A 109 43.18 25.31 -9.24
C MET A 109 44.05 26.41 -8.64
N CYS A 110 43.67 27.68 -8.81
CA CYS A 110 44.34 28.79 -8.14
C CYS A 110 43.41 29.40 -7.10
N THR A 111 44.00 29.80 -5.98
CA THR A 111 43.29 30.50 -4.92
C THR A 111 43.27 31.99 -5.25
N VAL A 112 42.11 32.52 -5.62
CA VAL A 112 41.90 33.96 -5.83
C VAL A 112 40.85 34.40 -4.81
N ASP A 113 41.22 35.36 -3.96
CA ASP A 113 40.38 35.87 -2.87
C ASP A 113 39.87 34.77 -1.90
N ASN A 114 40.78 33.91 -1.42
CA ASN A 114 40.49 32.79 -0.51
C ASN A 114 39.45 31.76 -1.02
N LYS A 115 39.15 31.74 -2.33
CA LYS A 115 38.30 30.73 -2.95
C LYS A 115 39.05 30.04 -4.08
N ALA A 116 39.02 28.71 -4.10
CA ALA A 116 39.60 27.93 -5.18
C ALA A 116 38.78 28.14 -6.45
N LYS A 117 39.38 28.76 -7.47
CA LYS A 117 38.78 28.99 -8.78
C LYS A 117 39.60 28.25 -9.85
N PRO A 118 38.97 27.70 -10.90
CA PRO A 118 39.69 27.10 -12.01
C PRO A 118 40.42 28.19 -12.78
N CYS A 119 41.74 28.09 -12.88
CA CYS A 119 42.57 29.02 -13.61
C CYS A 119 43.29 28.32 -14.76
N VAL A 120 43.25 28.97 -15.92
CA VAL A 120 43.89 28.51 -17.14
C VAL A 120 45.15 29.34 -17.36
N ARG A 121 46.28 28.70 -17.68
CA ARG A 121 47.53 29.40 -17.95
C ARG A 121 47.47 30.01 -19.36
N VAL A 122 47.13 31.29 -19.44
CA VAL A 122 47.15 32.04 -20.71
C VAL A 122 48.54 32.62 -20.93
N MET A 123 49.18 32.30 -22.07
CA MET A 123 50.47 32.88 -22.43
C MET A 123 50.29 34.36 -22.82
N LYS A 124 50.88 35.28 -22.05
CA LYS A 124 50.77 36.74 -22.27
C LYS A 124 51.19 37.22 -23.68
N LYS A 125 51.98 36.43 -24.42
CA LYS A 125 52.39 36.74 -25.81
C LYS A 125 51.27 36.56 -26.84
N LEU A 126 50.20 35.85 -26.49
CA LEU A 126 49.04 35.56 -27.33
C LEU A 126 47.80 36.38 -26.93
N CYS A 127 47.99 37.40 -26.09
CA CYS A 127 46.96 38.32 -25.61
C CYS A 127 47.16 39.72 -26.21
N ASN A 128 46.13 40.24 -26.90
CA ASN A 128 45.92 41.63 -27.39
C ASN A 128 45.01 41.64 -28.65
N TYR A 129 44.07 40.69 -28.77
CA TYR A 129 43.16 40.62 -29.90
C TYR A 129 41.80 41.23 -29.53
N GLY A 130 41.03 41.69 -30.52
CA GLY A 130 39.75 42.38 -30.33
C GLY A 130 39.88 43.91 -30.17
N GLU A 131 38.79 44.64 -30.43
CA GLU A 131 38.77 46.12 -30.36
C GLU A 131 39.20 46.67 -28.99
N ASN A 132 38.95 45.92 -27.92
CA ASN A 132 39.28 46.30 -26.55
C ASN A 132 40.54 45.61 -25.99
N ARG A 133 41.30 44.89 -26.83
CA ARG A 133 42.56 44.19 -26.47
C ARG A 133 42.43 43.18 -25.32
N ASP A 134 41.23 42.69 -25.08
CA ASP A 134 40.85 41.82 -23.98
C ASP A 134 40.84 40.33 -24.37
N LEU A 135 40.98 40.01 -25.67
CA LEU A 135 40.99 38.63 -26.14
C LEU A 135 42.42 38.06 -26.18
N CYS A 136 42.54 36.84 -25.66
CA CYS A 136 43.74 36.03 -25.70
C CYS A 136 43.51 34.77 -26.51
N VAL A 137 44.41 34.48 -27.44
CA VAL A 137 44.45 33.19 -28.15
C VAL A 137 45.02 32.15 -27.20
N ILE A 138 44.23 31.12 -26.91
CA ILE A 138 44.68 29.93 -26.19
C ILE A 138 45.35 29.06 -27.25
N ASP A 139 46.67 28.97 -27.22
CA ASP A 139 47.47 28.10 -28.11
C ASP A 139 47.61 26.73 -27.43
N PRO A 140 46.94 25.67 -27.93
CA PRO A 140 47.05 24.33 -27.39
C PRO A 140 48.35 23.68 -27.90
N LYS A 141 49.29 23.39 -27.01
CA LYS A 141 50.47 22.56 -27.31
C LYS A 141 50.50 21.32 -26.43
#